data_AF-A0A504U9Y9-F1
#
_entry.id   AF-A0A504U9Y9-F1
#
_cell.length_a   1.000
_cell.length_b   1.000
_cell.length_c   1.000
_cell.angle_alpha   90.00
_cell.angle_beta   90.00
_cell.angle_gamma   90.00
#
_symmetry.space_group_name_H-M   'P 1'
#
loop_
_entity.id
_entity.type
_entity.pdbx_description
1 polymer ?
#
loop_
_entity_poly.entity_id
_entity_poly.type
_entity_poly.pdbx_seq_one_letter_code
_entity_poly.pdbx_strand_id
1 'polypeptide(L)' 'MVLLHAAQGRDWQAPPKGSSLKTLFEAQAQGFIEIRGEFQKRQFRLTKLGSDTVERDRRRLEARRQTD' A
#
# COMPACT_ATOMS: atom_id res chain seq x y z
N MET A 1 0.24 -6.19 -4.86
CA MET A 1 -0.12 -6.44 -3.44
C MET A 1 -1.36 -5.61 -3.09
N VAL A 2 -2.50 -6.23 -2.79
CA VAL A 2 -3.80 -5.55 -2.53
C VAL A 2 -3.67 -4.40 -1.52
N LEU A 3 -2.82 -4.55 -0.50
CA LEU A 3 -2.57 -3.52 0.51
C LEU A 3 -2.19 -2.15 -0.09
N LEU A 4 -1.28 -2.12 -1.06
CA LEU A 4 -0.78 -0.86 -1.61
C LEU A 4 -1.85 -0.14 -2.44
N HIS A 5 -2.71 -0.89 -3.13
CA HIS A 5 -3.82 -0.31 -3.91
C HIS A 5 -4.98 0.18 -3.03
N ALA A 6 -5.04 -0.27 -1.77
CA ALA A 6 -6.00 0.22 -0.79
C ALA A 6 -5.53 1.50 -0.08
N ALA A 7 -4.30 1.94 -0.33
CA ALA A 7 -3.80 3.21 0.19
C ALA A 7 -4.38 4.40 -0.55
N GLN A 8 -4.83 5.41 0.20
CA GLN A 8 -5.32 6.70 -0.27
C GLN A 8 -4.19 7.71 -0.15
N GLY A 9 -3.26 7.67 -1.11
CA GLY A 9 -2.13 8.59 -1.15
C GLY A 9 -1.08 8.32 -0.07
N ARG A 10 -0.44 9.39 0.42
CA ARG A 10 0.70 9.34 1.37
C ARG A 10 0.33 9.79 2.78
N ASP A 11 -0.95 9.95 3.06
CA ASP A 11 -1.44 10.28 4.38
C ASP A 11 -1.53 9.05 5.28
N TRP A 12 -1.52 9.30 6.58
CA TRP A 12 -1.65 8.24 7.57
C TRP A 12 -3.08 7.74 7.64
N GLN A 13 -3.25 6.44 7.47
CA GLN A 13 -4.56 5.82 7.39
C GLN A 13 -4.59 4.45 8.08
N ALA A 14 -5.78 3.99 8.42
CA ALA A 14 -5.95 2.67 8.98
C ALA A 14 -5.67 1.59 7.91
N PRO A 15 -5.01 0.47 8.26
CA PRO A 15 -4.88 -0.67 7.37
C PRO A 15 -6.27 -1.20 6.98
N PRO A 16 -6.46 -1.62 5.72
CA PRO A 16 -7.75 -2.13 5.28
C PRO A 16 -8.08 -3.44 6.02
N LYS A 17 -9.38 -3.66 6.25
CA LYS A 17 -9.88 -4.87 6.93
C LYS A 17 -9.33 -6.12 6.24
N GLY A 18 -8.86 -7.09 7.05
CA GLY A 18 -8.25 -8.32 6.55
C GLY A 18 -6.74 -8.23 6.24
N SER A 19 -6.12 -7.04 6.34
CA SER A 19 -4.66 -6.93 6.22
C SER A 19 -3.95 -7.47 7.45
N SER A 20 -3.23 -8.58 7.27
CA SER A 20 -2.44 -9.19 8.33
C SER A 20 -1.32 -8.26 8.82
N LEU A 21 -0.82 -8.50 10.03
CA LEU A 21 0.37 -7.79 10.53
C LEU A 21 1.57 -8.05 9.65
N LYS A 22 1.76 -9.32 9.27
CA LYS A 22 2.83 -9.80 8.40
C LYS A 22 2.87 -8.99 7.10
N THR A 23 1.73 -8.83 6.43
CA THR A 23 1.66 -8.07 5.17
C THR A 23 2.08 -6.61 5.33
N LEU A 24 1.71 -5.95 6.42
CA LEU A 24 2.19 -4.58 6.65
C LEU A 24 3.70 -4.57 6.89
N PHE A 25 4.22 -5.43 7.75
CA PHE A 25 5.65 -5.46 8.06
C PHE A 25 6.50 -5.84 6.85
N GLU A 26 6.03 -6.74 5.99
CA GLU A 26 6.67 -7.06 4.71
C GLU A 26 6.72 -5.84 3.78
N ALA A 27 5.61 -5.10 3.67
CA ALA A 27 5.56 -3.88 2.86
C ALA A 27 6.46 -2.77 3.45
N GLN A 28 6.56 -2.68 4.78
CA GLN A 28 7.46 -1.75 5.46
C GLN A 28 8.92 -2.13 5.24
N ALA A 29 9.28 -3.41 5.37
CA ALA A 29 10.63 -3.91 5.15
C ALA A 29 11.10 -3.70 3.70
N GLN A 30 10.18 -3.75 2.74
CA GLN A 30 10.45 -3.42 1.33
C GLN A 30 10.51 -1.91 1.06
N GLY A 31 10.26 -1.06 2.07
CA GLY A 31 10.30 0.39 1.94
C GLY A 31 9.09 1.00 1.24
N PHE A 32 7.99 0.26 1.04
CA PHE A 32 6.79 0.77 0.39
C PHE A 32 5.89 1.56 1.32
N ILE A 33 5.89 1.24 2.61
CA ILE A 33 5.06 1.92 3.61
C ILE A 33 5.85 2.28 4.85
N GLU A 34 5.33 3.23 5.61
CA GLU A 34 5.70 3.44 7.00
C GLU A 34 4.52 3.04 7.89
N ILE A 35 4.81 2.53 9.09
CA ILE A 35 3.81 2.13 10.08
C ILE A 35 4.06 2.93 11.35
N ARG A 36 2.98 3.39 11.99
CA ARG A 36 3.02 4.03 13.32
C ARG A 36 1.87 3.59 14.20
N GLY A 37 2.01 3.86 15.50
CA GLY A 37 0.97 3.61 16.49
C GLY A 37 0.94 2.18 17.03
N GLU A 38 0.15 1.99 18.07
CA GLU A 38 -0.01 0.70 18.74
C GLU A 38 -0.95 -0.24 17.99
N PHE A 39 -0.86 -1.54 18.26
CA PHE A 39 -1.53 -2.62 17.54
C PHE A 39 -2.95 -2.31 17.03
N GLN A 40 -3.86 -1.86 17.90
CA GLN A 40 -5.26 -1.56 17.54
C GLN A 40 -5.46 -0.22 16.82
N LYS A 41 -4.55 0.74 17.03
CA LYS A 41 -4.61 2.10 16.44
C LYS A 41 -3.56 2.29 15.35
N ARG A 42 -3.00 1.19 14.82
CA ARG A 42 -1.89 1.28 13.88
C ARG A 42 -2.36 1.97 12.61
N GLN A 43 -1.54 2.89 12.16
CA GLN A 43 -1.72 3.58 10.89
C GLN A 43 -0.55 3.25 9.99
N PHE A 44 -0.80 3.28 8.70
CA PHE A 44 0.22 3.19 7.69
C PHE A 44 0.08 4.33 6.70
N ARG A 45 1.15 4.64 5.99
CA ARG A 45 1.14 5.54 4.84
C ARG A 45 2.07 5.01 3.75
N LEU A 46 1.80 5.37 2.50
CA LEU A 46 2.74 5.10 1.41
C LEU A 46 3.99 5.97 1.55
N THR A 47 5.15 5.37 1.33
CA THR A 47 6.37 6.13 1.02
C THR A 47 6.31 6.65 -0.42
N LYS A 48 7.30 7.47 -0.81
CA LYS A 48 7.47 7.85 -2.22
C LYS A 48 7.59 6.61 -3.12
N LEU A 49 8.39 5.62 -2.71
CA LEU A 49 8.58 4.36 -3.44
C LEU A 49 7.28 3.56 -3.57
N GLY A 50 6.49 3.47 -2.48
CA GLY A 50 5.19 2.80 -2.50
C GLY A 50 4.21 3.47 -3.46
N SER A 51 4.11 4.80 -3.43
CA SER A 51 3.26 5.58 -4.34
C SER A 51 3.63 5.35 -5.80
N ASP A 52 4.91 5.51 -6.14
CA ASP A 52 5.43 5.29 -7.50
C ASP A 52 5.09 3.87 -8.00
N THR A 53 5.21 2.88 -7.11
CA THR A 53 4.94 1.47 -7.43
C THR A 53 3.46 1.24 -7.73
N VAL A 54 2.55 1.80 -6.92
CA VAL A 54 1.10 1.69 -7.14
C VAL A 54 0.69 2.37 -8.45
N GLU A 55 1.25 3.55 -8.74
CA GLU A 55 0.96 4.27 -9.98
C GLU A 55 1.44 3.49 -11.21
N ARG A 56 2.66 2.92 -11.17
CA ARG A 56 3.16 2.07 -12.25
C ARG A 56 2.32 0.81 -12.44
N ASP A 57 1.89 0.20 -11.34
CA ASP A 57 1.05 -1.00 -11.40
C ASP A 57 -0.34 -0.69 -11.95
N ARG A 58 -0.97 0.41 -11.51
CA ARG A 58 -2.22 0.92 -12.06
C ARG A 58 -2.12 1.14 -13.58
N ARG A 59 -1.08 1.84 -14.05
CA ARG A 59 -0.85 2.04 -15.49
C ARG A 59 -0.68 0.72 -16.25
N ARG A 60 0.01 -0.26 -15.66
CA ARG A 60 0.17 -1.60 -16.26
C ARG A 60 -1.15 -2.35 -16.37
N LEU A 61 -2.01 -2.26 -15.36
CA LEU A 61 -3.34 -2.89 -15.38
C LEU A 61 -4.27 -2.20 -16.37
N GLU A 62 -4.23 -0.87 -16.46
CA GLU A 62 -5.00 -0.10 -17.45
C GLU A 62 -4.58 -0.43 -18.89
N ALA A 63 -3.26 -0.53 -19.15
CA ALA A 63 -2.75 -0.92 -20.46
C ALA A 63 -3.21 -2.34 -20.87
N ARG A 64 -3.27 -3.27 -19.91
CA ARG A 64 -3.80 -4.63 -20.14
C ARG A 64 -5.29 -4.62 -20.46
N ARG A 65 -6.06 -3.76 -19.81
CA ARG A 65 -7.51 -3.63 -20.03
C ARG A 65 -7.88 -3.04 -21.39
N GLN A 66 -6.95 -2.35 -22.06
CA GLN A 66 -7.16 -1.80 -23.41
C GLN A 66 -6.76 -2.75 -24.54
N THR A 67 -6.09 -3.86 -24.23
CA THR A 67 -5.60 -4.83 -25.23
C THR A 67 -6.50 -6.09 -25.31
N ASP A 68 -7.46 -6.20 -24.41
CA ASP A 68 -8.54 -7.21 -24.41
C ASP A 68 -9.83 -6.59 -24.98
#